data_AF-A0A3N5YS96-F1
#
_entry.id   AF-A0A3N5YS96-F1
#
_cell.length_a   1.000
_cell.length_b   1.000
_cell.length_c   1.000
_cell.angle_alpha   90.00
_cell.angle_beta   90.00
_cell.angle_gamma   90.00
#
_symmetry.space_group_name_H-M   'P 1'
#
loop_
_entity.id
_entity.type
_entity.pdbx_description
1 polymer ?
#
loop_
_entity_poly.entity_id
_entity_poly.type
_entity_poly.pdbx_seq_one_letter_code
_entity_poly.pdbx_strand_id
1 'polypeptide(L)' 'MVRPCEECGGALKIESNSDRGAHILAIHIPPRACRACQEEGRRWYHDANVKRFDQIMLQDRPEDTYLVRKKG' A
#
# COMPACT_ATOMS: atom_id res chain seq x y z
N MET A 1 17.88 -0.06 -4.79
CA MET A 1 17.60 1.36 -4.54
C MET A 1 16.32 1.71 -5.28
N VAL A 2 15.26 2.11 -4.57
CA VAL A 2 14.05 2.64 -5.20
C VAL A 2 14.34 4.09 -5.56
N ARG A 3 14.21 4.46 -6.85
CA ARG A 3 14.17 5.88 -7.19
C ARG A 3 12.79 6.40 -6.83
N PRO A 4 12.67 7.40 -5.94
CA PRO A 4 11.38 8.02 -5.67
C PRO A 4 10.86 8.67 -6.95
N CYS A 5 9.54 8.77 -7.08
CA CYS A 5 8.94 9.53 -8.17
C CYS A 5 9.35 11.00 -8.07
N GLU A 6 9.92 11.56 -9.13
CA GLU A 6 10.39 12.95 -9.14
C GLU A 6 9.23 13.96 -9.17
N GLU A 7 8.02 13.53 -9.56
CA GLU A 7 6.84 14.40 -9.61
C GLU A 7 6.15 14.57 -8.25
N CYS A 8 6.06 13.49 -7.46
CA CYS A 8 5.19 13.47 -6.27
C CYS A 8 5.76 12.68 -5.07
N GLY A 9 7.01 12.21 -5.14
CA GLY A 9 7.64 11.38 -4.09
C GLY A 9 7.23 9.90 -4.11
N GLY A 10 6.10 9.55 -4.72
CA GLY A 10 5.64 8.19 -4.92
C GLY A 10 4.58 7.71 -3.93
N ALA A 11 3.98 6.56 -4.22
CA ALA A 11 3.19 5.81 -3.23
C ALA A 11 4.12 5.01 -2.32
N LEU A 12 3.69 4.76 -1.07
CA LEU A 12 4.47 4.00 -0.09
C LEU A 12 3.93 2.58 0.01
N LYS A 13 4.86 1.61 0.06
CA LYS A 13 4.60 0.20 0.34
C LYS A 13 5.44 -0.23 1.54
N ILE A 14 4.79 -0.52 2.65
CA ILE A 14 5.43 -0.86 3.91
C ILE A 14 5.03 -2.29 4.27
N GLU A 15 6.00 -3.19 4.24
CA GLU A 15 5.87 -4.53 4.78
C GLU A 15 6.40 -4.51 6.22
N SER A 16 5.60 -5.01 7.16
CA SER A 16 5.94 -4.96 8.58
C SER A 16 5.62 -6.27 9.29
N ASN A 17 6.53 -6.68 10.16
CA ASN A 17 6.38 -7.83 11.04
C ASN A 17 6.43 -7.36 12.50
N SER A 18 5.63 -8.00 13.35
CA SER A 18 5.67 -7.78 14.79
C SER A 18 6.30 -8.97 15.50
N ASP A 19 6.87 -8.73 16.70
CA ASP A 19 7.38 -9.80 17.57
C ASP A 19 6.28 -10.77 18.04
N ARG A 20 5.01 -10.39 17.86
CA ARG A 20 3.83 -11.24 18.11
C ARG A 20 3.45 -12.11 16.90
N GLY A 21 4.24 -12.08 15.83
CA GLY A 21 4.07 -12.91 14.64
C GLY A 21 3.18 -12.32 13.55
N ALA A 22 2.49 -11.20 13.79
CA ALA A 22 1.66 -10.57 12.77
C ALA A 22 2.52 -10.02 11.62
N HIS A 23 2.12 -10.30 10.39
CA HIS A 23 2.74 -9.86 9.14
C HIS A 23 1.76 -9.07 8.30
N ILE A 24 2.05 -7.79 8.07
CA ILE A 24 1.13 -6.86 7.40
C ILE A 24 1.77 -6.20 6.18
N LEU A 25 0.92 -5.80 5.25
CA LEU A 25 1.27 -4.91 4.15
C LEU A 25 0.41 -3.64 4.22
N ALA A 26 1.05 -2.49 4.46
CA ALA A 26 0.41 -1.18 4.45
C ALA A 26 0.81 -0.40 3.20
N ILE A 27 -0.19 0.10 2.47
CA ILE A 27 0.00 0.90 1.26
C ILE A 27 -0.64 2.28 1.47
N HIS A 28 0.10 3.33 1.13
CA HIS A 28 -0.35 4.71 1.26
C HIS A 28 -0.16 5.47 -0.05
N ILE A 29 -1.25 6.02 -0.58
CA ILE A 29 -1.25 6.93 -1.74
C ILE A 29 -1.48 8.35 -1.21
N PRO A 30 -0.49 9.26 -1.31
CA PRO A 30 -0.63 10.65 -0.86
C PRO A 30 -1.72 11.44 -1.61
N PRO A 31 -2.30 12.51 -1.02
CA PRO A 31 -3.40 13.28 -1.61
C PRO A 31 -3.13 13.88 -3.01
N ARG A 32 -1.85 14.09 -3.37
CA ARG A 32 -1.43 14.69 -4.66
C ARG A 32 -0.50 13.76 -5.44
N ALA A 33 -0.62 12.44 -5.25
CA ALA A 33 0.15 11.49 -6.02
C ALA A 33 -0.17 11.64 -7.52
N CYS A 34 0.85 11.59 -8.39
CA CYS A 34 0.62 11.58 -9.83
C CYS A 34 -0.14 10.30 -10.23
N ARG A 35 -0.78 10.31 -11.40
CA ARG A 35 -1.61 9.19 -11.87
C ARG A 35 -0.87 7.85 -11.84
N ALA A 36 0.40 7.83 -12.27
CA ALA A 36 1.22 6.62 -12.26
C ALA A 36 1.40 6.06 -10.84
N CYS A 37 1.65 6.92 -9.85
CA CYS A 37 1.80 6.49 -8.46
C CYS A 37 0.47 6.07 -7.81
N GLN A 38 -0.65 6.68 -8.21
CA GLN A 38 -1.98 6.23 -7.78
C GLN A 38 -2.27 4.82 -8.31
N GLU A 39 -2.08 4.60 -9.60
CA GLU A 39 -2.28 3.31 -10.26
C GLU A 39 -1.35 2.24 -9.67
N GLU A 40 -0.09 2.58 -9.42
CA GLU A 40 0.86 1.67 -8.79
C GLU A 40 0.45 1.28 -7.36
N GLY A 41 0.05 2.24 -6.52
CA GLY A 41 -0.42 1.97 -5.17
C GLY A 41 -1.65 1.06 -5.14
N ARG A 42 -2.62 1.34 -6.02
CA ARG A 42 -3.82 0.50 -6.19
C ARG A 42 -3.45 -0.90 -6.68
N ARG A 43 -2.55 -1.02 -7.65
CA ARG A 43 -2.04 -2.30 -8.15
C ARG A 43 -1.37 -3.11 -7.05
N TRP A 44 -0.49 -2.51 -6.24
CA TRP A 44 0.11 -3.21 -5.10
C TRP A 44 -0.94 -3.77 -4.14
N TYR A 45 -2.02 -3.02 -3.91
CA TYR A 45 -3.10 -3.50 -3.06
C TYR A 45 -3.84 -4.66 -3.70
N HIS A 46 -4.20 -4.60 -4.97
CA HIS A 46 -4.92 -5.67 -5.66
C HIS A 46 -4.10 -6.95 -5.79
N ASP A 47 -2.83 -6.84 -6.19
CA ASP A 47 -1.94 -7.97 -6.48
C ASP A 47 -1.39 -8.64 -5.21
N ALA A 48 -1.48 -7.98 -4.05
CA ALA A 48 -0.97 -8.54 -2.81
C ALA A 48 -1.71 -9.82 -2.41
N ASN A 49 -0.94 -10.84 -2.06
CA ASN A 49 -1.44 -12.16 -1.71
C ASN A 49 -1.87 -12.23 -0.23
N VAL A 50 -3.17 -12.41 0.01
CA VAL A 50 -3.77 -12.58 1.34
C VAL A 50 -3.27 -13.82 2.11
N LYS A 51 -2.62 -14.78 1.45
CA LYS A 51 -1.99 -15.92 2.14
C LYS A 51 -0.67 -15.55 2.82
N ARG A 52 0.00 -14.49 2.34
CA ARG A 52 1.31 -14.04 2.84
C ARG A 52 1.16 -13.08 4.02
N PHE A 53 0.16 -12.21 3.98
CA PHE A 53 -0.06 -11.18 4.99
C PHE A 53 -1.34 -11.46 5.77
N ASP A 54 -1.29 -11.29 7.07
CA ASP A 54 -2.47 -11.36 7.94
C ASP A 54 -3.43 -10.20 7.65
N GLN A 55 -2.88 -9.04 7.27
CA GLN A 55 -3.65 -7.86 6.87
C GLN A 55 -2.96 -7.08 5.74
N ILE A 56 -3.75 -6.69 4.75
CA ILE A 56 -3.35 -5.81 3.65
C ILE A 56 -4.23 -4.56 3.71
N MET A 57 -3.61 -3.38 3.78
CA MET A 57 -4.30 -2.10 3.91
C MET A 57 -3.93 -1.16 2.76
N LEU A 58 -4.90 -0.40 2.28
CA LEU A 58 -4.70 0.71 1.37
C LEU A 58 -5.36 1.96 1.96
N GLN A 59 -4.59 3.03 2.10
CA GLN A 59 -5.11 4.37 2.32
C GLN A 59 -4.94 5.16 1.02
N ASP A 60 -6.04 5.35 0.29
CA ASP A 60 -6.10 6.12 -0.96
C ASP A 60 -6.63 7.53 -0.64
N ARG A 61 -5.71 8.46 -0.38
CA ARG A 61 -6.06 9.84 -0.02
C ARG A 61 -6.66 10.64 -1.18
N PRO A 62 -6.28 10.45 -2.46
CA PRO A 62 -6.95 11.07 -3.60
C PRO A 62 -8.46 10.81 -3.66
N GLU A 63 -8.89 9.58 -3.37
CA GLU A 63 -10.32 9.20 -3.37
C GLU A 63 -10.97 9.27 -1.98
N ASP A 64 -10.20 9.67 -0.97
CA ASP A 64 -10.58 9.60 0.45
C ASP A 64 -11.13 8.23 0.88
N THR A 65 -10.48 7.14 0.44
CA THR A 65 -10.89 5.77 0.79
C THR A 65 -9.83 5.04 1.62
N TYR A 66 -10.33 4.11 2.44
CA TYR A 66 -9.50 3.20 3.22
C TYR A 66 -10.03 1.77 3.08
N LEU A 67 -9.21 0.87 2.56
CA LEU A 67 -9.58 -0.52 2.28
C LEU A 67 -8.72 -1.49 3.08
N VAL A 68 -9.33 -2.58 3.56
CA VAL A 68 -8.65 -3.63 4.33
C VAL A 68 -9.05 -5.02 3.83
N ARG A 69 -8.05 -5.87 3.54
CA ARG A 69 -8.24 -7.31 3.32
C ARG A 69 -7.52 -8.06 4.42
N LYS A 70 -8.17 -9.03 5.04
CA LYS A 70 -7.60 -9.89 6.09
C LYS A 70 -7.57 -11.34 5.61
N LYS A 71 -6.61 -12.11 6.11
CA LYS A 71 -6.63 -13.56 5.97
C LYS A 71 -7.86 -14.09 6.72
N GLY A 72 -8.70 -14.85 6.02
CA GLY A 72 -9.87 -15.53 6.58
C GLY A 72 -9.48 -16.78 7.36
#